data_AF-A0A1I7VBS3-F1
#
_entry.id   AF-A0A1I7VBS3-F1
#
_cell.length_a   1.000
_cell.length_b   1.000
_cell.length_c   1.000
_cell.angle_alpha   90.00
_cell.angle_beta   90.00
_cell.angle_gamma   90.00
#
_symmetry.space_group_name_H-M   'P 1'
#
loop_
_entity.id
_entity.type
_entity.pdbx_description
1 polymer ?
#
loop_
_entity_poly.entity_id
_entity_poly.type
_entity_poly.pdbx_seq_one_letter_code
_entity_poly.pdbx_strand_id
1 'polypeptide(L)'
;MPKFQRREFNWTLTELGVMESSFFYGYLLTQIPAGFLAAKFAPNKLFGLAIGLASFFNILLPFAFHANNDTLIAMIQILQGLVQGISYPAMHGVWRYWAPPLERSKLATTAFTGSYAGAVIGLPASAWLVSYIHWSAPFYVYGFAGVIWAVFWFTLTFESPTFHPTISMEEKKYILETIGPVSTTHPTLASIPWKAILQSKPVYAIIVANFARSWTFYLLLQNQLTYMREVLNMAINNSGLIAALPHAVMGLAVLGGGQLADYLRSHQILSTTAVRKLFNCGGFGGEALFMLVVAYTKSDITAVFALILAVGSSGFAISGFNVNHLDIAPRYAAILMGFSNGIGTLAGLTCPFVTEKLIARGPRGWEKVFLLASLIHFTGVTFYAIYASGELQDWAEPKDEEEPWFHNNICKSNTNPGNDYGTVNPEQQQNDPIPDFNMIWNDSASTINPNDMSGSYKPAGDELNYNHSKRYNTNNNYDDGW
;
A
#
# COMPACT_ATOMS: atom_id res chain seq x y z
N MET A 1 -31.66 32.75 0.15
CA MET A 1 -30.41 33.53 0.32
C MET A 1 -29.41 32.62 1.02
N PRO A 2 -28.20 32.39 0.49
CA PRO A 2 -27.16 31.73 1.28
C PRO A 2 -26.89 32.62 2.49
N LYS A 3 -27.05 32.09 3.71
CA LYS A 3 -26.70 32.82 4.92
C LYS A 3 -25.21 33.14 4.81
N PHE A 4 -24.84 34.42 4.88
CA PHE A 4 -23.45 34.81 5.08
C PHE A 4 -23.01 34.22 6.41
N GLN A 5 -22.28 33.11 6.35
CA GLN A 5 -21.76 32.42 7.52
C GLN A 5 -20.66 33.32 8.10
N ARG A 6 -20.89 33.87 9.30
CA ARG A 6 -19.83 34.56 10.02
C ARG A 6 -18.67 33.59 10.16
N ARG A 7 -17.43 34.07 9.95
CA ARG A 7 -16.24 33.30 10.33
C ARG A 7 -16.31 33.04 11.83
N GLU A 8 -16.62 31.80 12.21
CA GLU A 8 -16.63 31.38 13.62
C GLU A 8 -15.21 31.26 14.17
N PHE A 9 -14.21 31.06 13.31
CA PHE A 9 -12.80 30.93 13.67
C PHE A 9 -11.96 32.07 13.04
N ASN A 10 -11.14 32.73 13.86
CA ASN A 10 -10.26 33.84 13.45
C ASN A 10 -8.84 33.34 13.13
N TRP A 11 -8.71 32.32 12.29
CA TRP A 11 -7.40 31.87 11.84
C TRP A 11 -6.85 32.74 10.72
N THR A 12 -5.55 33.05 10.82
CA THR A 12 -4.76 33.56 9.71
C THR A 12 -4.63 32.49 8.62
N LEU A 13 -4.34 32.90 7.38
CA LEU A 13 -4.08 31.97 6.28
C LEU A 13 -2.93 31.00 6.61
N THR A 14 -1.93 31.46 7.37
CA THR A 14 -0.80 30.65 7.81
C THR A 14 -1.24 29.59 8.82
N GLU A 15 -2.05 29.95 9.80
CA GLU A 15 -2.59 28.99 10.79
C GLU A 15 -3.48 27.95 10.14
N LEU A 16 -4.35 28.35 9.20
CA LEU A 16 -5.18 27.43 8.42
C LEU A 16 -4.33 26.43 7.64
N GLY A 17 -3.27 26.90 6.96
CA GLY A 17 -2.34 26.04 6.23
C GLY A 17 -1.61 25.04 7.14
N VAL A 18 -1.25 25.45 8.36
CA VAL A 18 -0.66 24.54 9.37
C VAL A 18 -1.67 23.49 9.82
N MET A 19 -2.93 23.88 10.05
CA MET A 19 -3.99 22.93 10.42
C MET A 19 -4.25 21.91 9.31
N GLU A 20 -4.39 22.34 8.05
CA GLU A 20 -4.60 21.45 6.90
C GLU A 20 -3.38 20.53 6.67
N SER A 21 -2.17 21.01 6.94
CA SER A 21 -0.94 20.22 6.81
C SER A 21 -0.73 19.21 7.96
N SER A 22 -1.38 19.43 9.10
CA SER A 22 -1.17 18.63 10.32
C SER A 22 -1.49 17.15 10.11
N PHE A 23 -2.53 16.85 9.32
CA PHE A 23 -2.85 15.48 8.92
C PHE A 23 -1.69 14.77 8.20
N PHE A 24 -1.03 15.48 7.27
CA PHE A 24 0.04 14.89 6.46
C PHE A 24 1.30 14.54 7.27
N TYR A 25 1.58 15.25 8.36
CA TYR A 25 2.69 14.91 9.25
C TYR A 25 2.50 13.55 9.92
N GLY A 26 1.31 13.29 10.45
CA GLY A 26 0.98 11.97 11.02
C GLY A 26 0.98 10.87 9.96
N TYR A 27 0.38 11.16 8.79
CA TYR A 27 0.31 10.22 7.68
C TYR A 27 1.70 9.79 7.21
N LEU A 28 2.61 10.74 6.99
CA LEU A 28 3.99 10.47 6.57
C LEU A 28 4.74 9.62 7.60
N LEU A 29 4.67 9.97 8.89
CA LEU A 29 5.40 9.27 9.95
C LEU A 29 5.05 7.78 10.00
N THR A 30 3.79 7.44 9.70
CA THR A 30 3.30 6.08 9.88
C THR A 30 3.49 5.20 8.64
N GLN A 31 3.72 5.74 7.44
CA GLN A 31 3.82 4.91 6.21
C GLN A 31 4.87 3.79 6.29
N ILE A 32 6.09 4.10 6.77
CA ILE A 32 7.18 3.12 6.85
C ILE A 32 6.91 2.11 7.98
N PRO A 33 6.61 2.54 9.24
CA PRO A 33 6.24 1.60 10.31
C PRO A 33 5.00 0.77 9.99
N ALA A 34 4.01 1.32 9.27
CA ALA A 34 2.79 0.64 8.88
C ALA A 34 3.06 -0.60 8.03
N GLY A 35 4.01 -0.52 7.09
CA GLY A 35 4.41 -1.67 6.28
C GLY A 35 4.92 -2.83 7.14
N PHE A 36 5.67 -2.52 8.20
CA PHE A 36 6.13 -3.52 9.16
C PHE A 36 5.00 -4.04 10.05
N LEU A 37 4.14 -3.16 10.57
CA LEU A 37 2.97 -3.56 11.36
C LEU A 37 2.06 -4.48 10.56
N ALA A 38 1.79 -4.15 9.29
CA ALA A 38 1.01 -4.96 8.37
C ALA A 38 1.69 -6.29 7.97
N ALA A 39 3.01 -6.40 8.10
CA ALA A 39 3.70 -7.67 7.89
C ALA A 39 3.69 -8.55 9.16
N LYS A 40 3.70 -7.94 10.35
CA LYS A 40 3.79 -8.61 11.65
C LYS A 40 2.43 -9.00 12.25
N PHE A 41 1.41 -8.19 12.05
CA PHE A 41 0.06 -8.39 12.59
C PHE A 41 -0.95 -8.67 11.48
N ALA A 42 -2.10 -9.23 11.86
CA ALA A 42 -3.22 -9.50 10.95
C ALA A 42 -3.63 -8.23 10.16
N PRO A 43 -3.38 -8.18 8.84
CA PRO A 43 -3.55 -6.96 8.05
C PRO A 43 -5.01 -6.49 7.98
N ASN A 44 -5.97 -7.43 7.95
CA ASN A 44 -7.40 -7.13 7.94
C ASN A 44 -7.83 -6.39 9.22
N LYS A 45 -7.35 -6.83 10.39
CA LYS A 45 -7.65 -6.19 11.67
C LYS A 45 -7.05 -4.80 11.77
N LEU A 46 -5.81 -4.62 11.28
CA LEU A 46 -5.15 -3.32 11.22
C LEU A 46 -5.91 -2.33 10.34
N PHE A 47 -6.39 -2.77 9.16
CA PHE A 47 -7.18 -1.92 8.27
C PHE A 47 -8.51 -1.48 8.91
N GLY A 48 -9.24 -2.41 9.54
CA GLY A 48 -10.48 -2.10 10.25
C GLY A 48 -10.27 -1.15 11.44
N LEU A 49 -9.22 -1.39 12.22
CA LEU A 49 -8.85 -0.54 13.36
C LEU A 49 -8.47 0.86 12.90
N ALA A 50 -7.74 0.97 11.79
CA ALA A 50 -7.33 2.25 11.23
C ALA A 50 -8.56 3.10 10.86
N ILE A 51 -9.52 2.52 10.15
CA ILE A 51 -10.73 3.24 9.73
C ILE A 51 -11.62 3.57 10.94
N GLY A 52 -11.80 2.63 11.88
CA GLY A 52 -12.58 2.86 13.09
C GLY A 52 -12.03 3.98 13.96
N LEU A 53 -10.71 3.99 14.21
CA LEU A 53 -10.04 5.04 14.99
C LEU A 53 -10.04 6.40 14.27
N ALA A 54 -9.76 6.43 12.96
CA ALA A 54 -9.81 7.68 12.18
C ALA A 54 -11.23 8.30 12.21
N SER A 55 -12.26 7.44 12.13
CA SER A 55 -13.66 7.85 12.20
C SER A 55 -14.04 8.34 13.60
N PHE A 56 -13.55 7.69 14.65
CA PHE A 56 -13.73 8.15 16.03
C PHE A 56 -13.11 9.53 16.26
N PHE A 57 -11.87 9.74 15.81
CA PHE A 57 -11.23 11.06 15.87
C PHE A 57 -11.99 12.12 15.06
N ASN A 58 -12.62 11.73 13.95
CA ASN A 58 -13.46 12.64 13.16
C ASN A 58 -14.68 13.11 13.94
N ILE A 59 -15.30 12.23 14.75
CA ILE A 59 -16.41 12.58 15.65
C ILE A 59 -15.94 13.54 16.76
N LEU A 60 -14.69 13.42 17.21
CA LEU A 60 -14.10 14.30 18.23
C LEU A 60 -13.78 15.70 17.72
N LEU A 61 -13.55 15.86 16.41
CA LEU A 61 -13.09 17.12 15.82
C LEU A 61 -14.02 18.31 16.12
N PRO A 62 -15.36 18.21 15.93
CA PRO A 62 -16.28 19.28 16.32
C PRO A 62 -16.17 19.71 17.77
N PHE A 63 -15.92 18.80 18.72
CA PHE A 63 -15.78 19.17 20.13
C PHE A 63 -14.55 20.05 20.36
N ALA A 64 -13.44 19.76 19.67
CA ALA A 64 -12.24 20.59 19.71
C ALA A 64 -12.46 21.99 19.14
N PHE A 65 -13.21 22.09 18.04
CA PHE A 65 -13.65 23.37 17.47
C PHE A 65 -14.51 24.18 18.44
N HIS A 66 -15.50 23.58 19.12
CA HIS A 66 -16.33 24.30 20.09
C HIS A 66 -15.55 24.75 21.34
N ALA A 67 -14.48 24.03 21.69
CA ALA A 67 -13.61 24.39 22.80
C ALA A 67 -12.62 25.53 22.48
N ASN A 68 -12.58 26.02 21.22
CA ASN A 68 -11.61 27.01 20.72
C ASN A 68 -10.15 26.65 21.04
N ASN A 69 -9.82 25.35 20.99
CA ASN A 69 -8.48 24.85 21.29
C ASN A 69 -7.78 24.38 20.01
N ASP A 70 -7.03 25.29 19.41
CA ASP A 70 -6.29 25.07 18.17
C ASP A 70 -5.27 23.92 18.28
N THR A 71 -4.61 23.79 19.44
CA THR A 71 -3.66 22.70 19.69
C THR A 71 -4.36 21.33 19.71
N LEU A 72 -5.56 21.26 20.27
CA LEU A 72 -6.35 20.03 20.28
C LEU A 72 -6.81 19.65 18.85
N ILE A 73 -7.20 20.63 18.04
CA ILE A 73 -7.57 20.40 16.63
C ILE A 73 -6.37 19.83 15.86
N ALA A 74 -5.20 20.46 15.96
CA ALA A 74 -3.97 19.98 15.33
C ALA A 74 -3.60 18.56 15.80
N MET A 75 -3.68 18.29 17.10
CA MET A 75 -3.38 16.97 17.67
C MET A 75 -4.33 15.88 17.13
N ILE A 76 -5.64 16.15 17.08
CA ILE A 76 -6.60 15.19 16.53
C ILE A 76 -6.32 14.92 15.05
N GLN A 77 -6.00 15.95 14.25
CA GLN A 77 -5.65 15.78 12.84
C GLN A 77 -4.36 14.96 12.66
N ILE A 78 -3.34 15.19 13.49
CA ILE A 78 -2.11 14.39 13.47
C ILE A 78 -2.44 12.93 13.81
N LEU A 79 -3.27 12.68 14.84
CA LEU A 79 -3.70 11.33 15.21
C LEU A 79 -4.51 10.64 14.10
N GLN A 80 -5.39 11.36 13.40
CA GLN A 80 -6.09 10.87 12.21
C GLN A 80 -5.09 10.46 11.13
N GLY A 81 -4.11 11.31 10.84
CA GLY A 81 -3.05 11.03 9.88
C GLY A 81 -2.25 9.78 10.25
N LEU A 82 -1.82 9.68 11.51
CA LEU A 82 -1.05 8.53 12.03
C LEU A 82 -1.79 7.22 11.79
N VAL A 83 -3.04 7.17 12.24
CA VAL A 83 -3.87 5.96 12.12
C VAL A 83 -4.17 5.64 10.66
N GLN A 84 -4.54 6.63 9.84
CA GLN A 84 -4.92 6.43 8.45
C GLN A 84 -3.74 6.04 7.56
N GLY A 85 -2.51 6.38 7.96
CA GLY A 85 -1.27 5.97 7.29
C GLY A 85 -1.10 4.45 7.18
N ILE A 86 -1.76 3.67 8.05
CA ILE A 86 -1.70 2.20 8.06
C ILE A 86 -2.51 1.57 6.92
N SER A 87 -3.49 2.29 6.39
CA SER A 87 -4.54 1.72 5.53
C SER A 87 -4.01 1.10 4.22
N TYR A 88 -3.12 1.79 3.51
CA TYR A 88 -2.59 1.34 2.22
C TYR A 88 -1.67 0.10 2.34
N PRO A 89 -0.66 0.10 3.25
CA PRO A 89 0.14 -1.09 3.50
C PRO A 89 -0.67 -2.27 4.02
N ALA A 90 -1.65 -2.04 4.90
CA ALA A 90 -2.51 -3.10 5.44
C ALA A 90 -3.32 -3.80 4.34
N MET A 91 -3.89 -3.04 3.39
CA MET A 91 -4.65 -3.63 2.28
C MET A 91 -3.77 -4.50 1.36
N HIS A 92 -2.52 -4.09 1.10
CA HIS A 92 -1.57 -4.94 0.36
C HIS A 92 -1.21 -6.20 1.16
N GLY A 93 -1.15 -6.11 2.49
CA GLY A 93 -1.03 -7.27 3.37
C GLY A 93 -2.23 -8.22 3.26
N VAL A 94 -3.46 -7.71 3.13
CA VAL A 94 -4.65 -8.55 2.90
C VAL A 94 -4.55 -9.29 1.56
N TRP A 95 -4.20 -8.58 0.48
CA TRP A 95 -4.08 -9.19 -0.85
C TRP A 95 -2.99 -10.24 -0.97
N ARG A 96 -1.96 -10.21 -0.13
CA ARG A 96 -0.98 -11.29 -0.04
C ARG A 96 -1.64 -12.66 0.16
N TYR A 97 -2.74 -12.74 0.92
CA TYR A 97 -3.44 -13.99 1.23
C TYR A 97 -4.69 -14.22 0.38
N TRP A 98 -5.27 -13.17 -0.19
CA TRP A 98 -6.59 -13.21 -0.85
C TRP A 98 -6.56 -12.96 -2.35
N ALA A 99 -5.43 -12.53 -2.94
CA ALA A 99 -5.37 -12.14 -4.34
C ALA A 99 -4.54 -13.13 -5.19
N PRO A 100 -5.20 -14.04 -5.94
CA PRO A 100 -4.53 -14.90 -6.92
C PRO A 100 -3.73 -14.09 -7.93
N PRO A 101 -2.51 -14.51 -8.32
CA PRO A 101 -1.60 -13.76 -9.20
C PRO A 101 -2.22 -13.20 -10.49
N LEU A 102 -3.17 -13.91 -11.12
CA LEU A 102 -3.82 -13.49 -12.36
C LEU A 102 -5.01 -12.54 -12.16
N GLU A 103 -5.48 -12.36 -10.92
CA GLU A 103 -6.62 -11.49 -10.57
C GLU A 103 -6.22 -10.30 -9.67
N ARG A 104 -4.93 -10.19 -9.34
CA ARG A 104 -4.39 -9.14 -8.46
C ARG A 104 -4.74 -7.74 -8.95
N SER A 105 -4.66 -7.49 -10.26
CA SER A 105 -4.87 -6.14 -10.78
C SER A 105 -6.33 -5.75 -10.62
N LYS A 106 -7.25 -6.65 -10.96
CA LYS A 106 -8.69 -6.48 -10.82
C LYS A 106 -9.09 -6.19 -9.38
N LEU A 107 -8.60 -6.99 -8.41
CA LEU A 107 -8.91 -6.79 -7.00
C LEU A 107 -8.34 -5.46 -6.48
N ALA A 108 -7.08 -5.18 -6.80
CA ALA A 108 -6.43 -3.95 -6.36
C ALA A 108 -7.09 -2.70 -6.94
N THR A 109 -7.31 -2.64 -8.26
CA THR A 109 -7.92 -1.46 -8.89
C THR A 109 -9.36 -1.26 -8.44
N THR A 110 -10.13 -2.33 -8.22
CA THR A 110 -11.50 -2.22 -7.69
C THR A 110 -11.51 -1.54 -6.33
N ALA A 111 -10.59 -1.92 -5.44
CA ALA A 111 -10.49 -1.27 -4.13
C ALA A 111 -10.00 0.19 -4.23
N PHE A 112 -8.99 0.48 -5.06
CA PHE A 112 -8.46 1.84 -5.20
C PHE A 112 -9.44 2.80 -5.87
N THR A 113 -10.32 2.31 -6.74
CA THR A 113 -11.38 3.14 -7.31
C THR A 113 -12.28 3.75 -6.23
N GLY A 114 -12.43 3.08 -5.09
CA GLY A 114 -13.14 3.61 -3.92
C GLY A 114 -12.58 4.96 -3.42
N SER A 115 -11.26 5.19 -3.53
CA SER A 115 -10.65 6.48 -3.15
C SER A 115 -11.13 7.64 -4.03
N TYR A 116 -11.27 7.40 -5.34
CA TYR A 116 -11.73 8.42 -6.29
C TYR A 116 -13.25 8.60 -6.24
N ALA A 117 -14.00 7.50 -6.12
CA ALA A 117 -15.45 7.53 -5.92
C ALA A 117 -15.81 8.30 -4.63
N GLY A 118 -15.04 8.08 -3.55
CA GLY A 118 -15.18 8.81 -2.30
C GLY A 118 -15.01 10.31 -2.46
N ALA A 119 -14.03 10.78 -3.25
CA ALA A 119 -13.86 12.22 -3.52
C ALA A 119 -15.02 12.81 -4.34
N VAL A 120 -15.46 12.09 -5.39
CA VAL A 120 -16.56 12.52 -6.27
C VAL A 120 -17.89 12.64 -5.51
N ILE A 121 -18.17 11.72 -4.59
CA ILE A 121 -19.41 11.74 -3.78
C ILE A 121 -19.24 12.65 -2.57
N GLY A 122 -18.09 12.59 -1.91
CA GLY A 122 -17.81 13.26 -0.64
C GLY A 122 -17.76 14.77 -0.74
N LEU A 123 -17.20 15.34 -1.82
CA LEU A 123 -17.13 16.80 -1.97
C LEU A 123 -18.54 17.44 -2.10
N PRO A 124 -19.43 17.00 -3.02
CA PRO A 124 -20.80 17.52 -3.09
C PRO A 124 -21.63 17.20 -1.84
N ALA A 125 -21.49 16.00 -1.27
CA ALA A 125 -22.22 15.63 -0.06
C ALA A 125 -21.84 16.53 1.13
N SER A 126 -20.55 16.82 1.29
CA SER A 126 -20.07 17.76 2.33
C SER A 126 -20.60 19.16 2.10
N ALA A 127 -20.57 19.67 0.87
CA ALA A 127 -21.10 20.99 0.52
C ALA A 127 -22.60 21.09 0.84
N TRP A 128 -23.37 20.05 0.53
CA TRP A 128 -24.80 19.97 0.84
C TRP A 128 -25.05 19.94 2.36
N LEU A 129 -24.34 19.09 3.11
CA LEU A 129 -24.46 18.99 4.57
C LEU A 129 -24.17 20.32 5.26
N VAL A 130 -23.12 21.02 4.86
CA VAL A 130 -22.75 22.32 5.41
C VAL A 130 -23.79 23.40 5.07
N SER A 131 -24.32 23.38 3.85
CA SER A 131 -25.24 24.43 3.37
C SER A 131 -26.64 24.34 3.98
N TYR A 132 -27.12 23.12 4.27
CA TYR A 132 -28.52 22.89 4.68
C TYR A 132 -28.69 22.41 6.12
N ILE A 133 -27.67 21.76 6.71
CA ILE A 133 -27.77 21.20 8.07
C ILE A 133 -26.95 22.05 9.06
N HIS A 134 -25.63 21.86 9.07
CA HIS A 134 -24.72 22.54 9.98
C HIS A 134 -23.28 22.33 9.52
N TRP A 135 -22.38 23.25 9.83
CA TRP A 135 -20.96 23.12 9.45
C TRP A 135 -20.30 21.89 10.08
N SER A 136 -20.75 21.47 11.26
CA SER A 136 -20.20 20.30 11.95
C SER A 136 -20.80 18.96 11.46
N ALA A 137 -21.86 18.99 10.66
CA ALA A 137 -22.57 17.80 10.21
C ALA A 137 -21.70 16.78 9.44
N PRO A 138 -20.80 17.19 8.52
CA PRO A 138 -19.92 16.25 7.81
C PRO A 138 -19.07 15.39 8.74
N PHE A 139 -18.53 15.97 9.83
CA PHE A 139 -17.69 15.25 10.78
C PHE A 139 -18.47 14.11 11.46
N TYR A 140 -19.69 14.39 11.91
CA TYR A 140 -20.54 13.38 12.52
C TYR A 140 -21.01 12.33 11.52
N VAL A 141 -21.51 12.73 10.34
CA VAL A 141 -22.02 11.79 9.34
C VAL A 141 -20.93 10.81 8.88
N TYR A 142 -19.76 11.31 8.50
CA TYR A 142 -18.65 10.44 8.07
C TYR A 142 -18.05 9.66 9.24
N GLY A 143 -17.97 10.26 10.42
CA GLY A 143 -17.49 9.60 11.62
C GLY A 143 -18.35 8.40 12.02
N PHE A 144 -19.67 8.57 12.12
CA PHE A 144 -20.57 7.46 12.45
C PHE A 144 -20.63 6.42 11.32
N ALA A 145 -20.67 6.84 10.06
CA ALA A 145 -20.65 5.92 8.93
C ALA A 145 -19.38 5.04 8.92
N GLY A 146 -18.21 5.62 9.21
CA GLY A 146 -16.95 4.90 9.27
C GLY A 146 -16.85 3.95 10.47
N VAL A 147 -17.42 4.31 11.63
CA VAL A 147 -17.51 3.40 12.79
C VAL A 147 -18.44 2.21 12.46
N ILE A 148 -19.62 2.46 11.89
CA ILE A 148 -20.54 1.40 11.47
C ILE A 148 -19.85 0.48 10.45
N TRP A 149 -19.19 1.07 9.46
CA TRP A 149 -18.43 0.32 8.46
C TRP A 149 -17.33 -0.53 9.11
N ALA A 150 -16.61 -0.02 10.10
CA ALA A 150 -15.57 -0.77 10.81
C ALA A 150 -16.15 -1.96 11.57
N VAL A 151 -17.34 -1.83 12.18
CA VAL A 151 -18.05 -2.95 12.82
C VAL A 151 -18.34 -4.04 11.79
N PHE A 152 -18.92 -3.67 10.64
CA PHE A 152 -19.16 -4.64 9.55
C PHE A 152 -17.86 -5.28 9.07
N TRP A 153 -16.79 -4.52 8.90
CA TRP A 153 -15.49 -5.03 8.49
C TRP A 153 -14.94 -6.09 9.45
N PHE A 154 -15.00 -5.86 10.76
CA PHE A 154 -14.55 -6.85 11.74
C PHE A 154 -15.41 -8.12 11.77
N THR A 155 -16.70 -8.02 11.41
CA THR A 155 -17.58 -9.20 11.34
C THR A 155 -17.48 -9.99 10.04
N LEU A 156 -17.12 -9.33 8.93
CA LEU A 156 -17.18 -9.90 7.58
C LEU A 156 -15.81 -10.25 6.99
N THR A 157 -14.71 -9.79 7.59
CA THR A 157 -13.37 -10.00 7.03
C THR A 157 -12.50 -10.90 7.88
N PHE A 158 -11.78 -11.80 7.21
CA PHE A 158 -10.93 -12.80 7.83
C PHE A 158 -9.49 -12.67 7.30
N GLU A 159 -8.53 -13.05 8.12
CA GLU A 159 -7.10 -12.86 7.82
C GLU A 159 -6.65 -13.71 6.62
N SER A 160 -7.10 -14.96 6.56
CA SER A 160 -6.78 -15.91 5.51
C SER A 160 -8.05 -16.65 5.06
N PRO A 161 -8.11 -17.10 3.80
CA PRO A 161 -9.18 -18.00 3.32
C PRO A 161 -9.36 -19.25 4.20
N THR A 162 -8.33 -19.66 4.93
CA THR A 162 -8.38 -20.82 5.84
C THR A 162 -9.32 -20.64 7.03
N PHE A 163 -9.39 -19.42 7.58
CA PHE A 163 -10.23 -19.06 8.72
C PHE A 163 -11.64 -18.62 8.33
N HIS A 164 -11.93 -18.51 7.04
CA HIS A 164 -13.21 -18.01 6.56
C HIS A 164 -14.31 -19.08 6.76
N PRO A 165 -15.40 -18.80 7.48
CA PRO A 165 -16.38 -19.81 7.87
C PRO A 165 -17.28 -20.27 6.73
N THR A 166 -17.57 -19.40 5.75
CA THR A 166 -18.56 -19.66 4.69
C THR A 166 -17.94 -19.74 3.29
N ILE A 167 -16.62 -19.91 3.18
CA ILE A 167 -15.96 -20.01 1.87
C ILE A 167 -16.24 -21.38 1.27
N SER A 168 -16.46 -21.43 -0.05
CA SER A 168 -16.59 -22.72 -0.73
C SER A 168 -15.25 -23.48 -0.72
N MET A 169 -15.30 -24.81 -0.66
CA MET A 169 -14.07 -25.61 -0.67
C MET A 169 -13.32 -25.50 -2.00
N GLU A 170 -14.05 -25.32 -3.11
CA GLU A 170 -13.49 -25.10 -4.44
C GLU A 170 -12.68 -23.79 -4.50
N GLU A 171 -13.27 -22.68 -4.03
CA GLU A 171 -12.60 -21.39 -4.00
C GLU A 171 -11.41 -21.37 -3.03
N LYS A 172 -11.58 -21.96 -1.83
CA LYS A 172 -10.49 -22.09 -0.86
C LYS A 172 -9.31 -22.85 -1.46
N LYS A 173 -9.57 -23.96 -2.15
CA LYS A 173 -8.54 -24.75 -2.82
C LYS A 173 -7.87 -23.94 -3.94
N TYR A 174 -8.65 -23.31 -4.81
CA TYR A 174 -8.15 -22.46 -5.90
C TYR A 174 -7.20 -21.36 -5.39
N ILE A 175 -7.60 -20.62 -4.35
CA ILE A 175 -6.78 -19.53 -3.82
C ILE A 175 -5.49 -20.06 -3.21
N LEU A 176 -5.56 -21.12 -2.38
CA LEU A 176 -4.39 -21.68 -1.71
C LEU A 176 -3.39 -22.29 -2.69
N GLU A 177 -3.88 -23.01 -3.72
CA GLU A 177 -3.02 -23.61 -4.75
C GLU A 177 -2.37 -22.56 -5.66
N THR A 178 -3.12 -21.51 -6.04
CA THR A 178 -2.62 -20.49 -6.98
C THR A 178 -1.67 -19.48 -6.32
N ILE A 179 -1.87 -19.17 -5.04
CA ILE A 179 -0.94 -18.30 -4.30
C ILE A 179 0.32 -19.07 -3.88
N GLY A 180 0.21 -20.38 -3.65
CA GLY A 180 1.31 -21.23 -3.19
C GLY A 180 1.56 -21.11 -1.68
N PRO A 181 2.65 -21.72 -1.16
CA PRO A 181 3.00 -21.66 0.25
C PRO A 181 3.41 -20.23 0.63
N VAL A 182 2.44 -19.41 1.01
CA VAL A 182 2.72 -18.15 1.68
C VAL A 182 3.35 -18.51 3.02
N SER A 183 4.65 -18.23 3.19
CA SER A 183 5.34 -18.47 4.46
C SER A 183 4.45 -18.00 5.62
N THR A 184 4.05 -18.97 6.44
CA THR A 184 3.20 -18.79 7.63
C THR A 184 3.93 -17.99 8.70
N THR A 185 5.26 -17.89 8.58
CA THR A 185 6.12 -17.13 9.48
C THR A 185 6.14 -15.65 9.08
N HIS A 186 5.59 -14.81 9.94
CA HIS A 186 5.68 -13.36 9.81
C HIS A 186 7.16 -12.92 9.76
N PRO A 187 7.56 -12.10 8.77
CA PRO A 187 8.92 -11.60 8.70
C PRO A 187 9.23 -10.74 9.93
N THR A 188 10.39 -10.97 10.55
CA THR A 188 10.89 -10.16 11.65
C THR A 188 11.83 -9.07 11.11
N LEU A 189 12.08 -8.01 11.89
CA LEU A 189 13.03 -6.95 11.51
C LEU A 189 14.40 -7.49 11.11
N ALA A 190 14.83 -8.58 11.76
CA ALA A 190 16.12 -9.22 11.53
C ALA A 190 16.13 -10.15 10.30
N SER A 191 14.99 -10.77 9.95
CA SER A 191 14.92 -11.67 8.79
C SER A 191 14.68 -10.94 7.46
N ILE A 192 14.29 -9.66 7.49
CA ILE A 192 14.09 -8.85 6.28
C ILE A 192 15.43 -8.54 5.60
N PRO A 193 15.59 -8.82 4.29
CA PRO A 193 16.82 -8.57 3.54
C PRO A 193 16.93 -7.09 3.12
N TRP A 194 17.08 -6.19 4.09
CA TRP A 194 17.12 -4.73 3.90
C TRP A 194 18.09 -4.27 2.80
N LYS A 195 19.30 -4.82 2.80
CA LYS A 195 20.33 -4.47 1.82
C LYS A 195 19.92 -4.83 0.39
N ALA A 196 19.31 -6.00 0.19
CA ALA A 196 18.85 -6.44 -1.13
C ALA A 196 17.66 -5.59 -1.61
N ILE A 197 16.70 -5.29 -0.73
CA ILE A 197 15.57 -4.41 -1.02
C ILE A 197 16.06 -3.01 -1.44
N LEU A 198 16.96 -2.42 -0.66
CA LEU A 198 17.51 -1.08 -0.92
C LEU A 198 18.49 -1.01 -2.10
N GLN A 199 18.91 -2.15 -2.66
CA GLN A 199 19.74 -2.21 -3.88
C GLN A 199 18.94 -2.66 -5.11
N SER A 200 17.67 -3.05 -4.95
CA SER A 200 16.82 -3.56 -6.02
C SER A 200 16.36 -2.44 -6.95
N LYS A 201 16.71 -2.54 -8.24
CA LYS A 201 16.32 -1.57 -9.28
C LYS A 201 14.79 -1.49 -9.47
N PRO A 202 14.04 -2.61 -9.52
CA PRO A 202 12.57 -2.57 -9.58
C PRO A 202 11.91 -1.83 -8.41
N VAL A 203 12.47 -1.92 -7.20
CA VAL A 203 11.95 -1.19 -6.04
C VAL A 203 12.07 0.32 -6.25
N TYR A 204 13.22 0.82 -6.68
CA TYR A 204 13.37 2.24 -7.01
C TYR A 204 12.48 2.68 -8.17
N ALA A 205 12.26 1.82 -9.17
CA ALA A 205 11.35 2.12 -10.26
C ALA A 205 9.93 2.43 -9.74
N ILE A 206 9.43 1.60 -8.81
CA ILE A 206 8.12 1.81 -8.17
C ILE A 206 8.11 3.07 -7.30
N ILE A 207 9.16 3.33 -6.53
CA ILE A 207 9.28 4.55 -5.69
C ILE A 207 9.21 5.81 -6.56
N VAL A 208 10.01 5.88 -7.63
CA VAL A 208 10.03 7.03 -8.54
C VAL A 208 8.67 7.20 -9.22
N ALA A 209 8.04 6.10 -9.66
CA ALA A 209 6.72 6.15 -10.26
C ALA A 209 5.66 6.67 -9.27
N ASN A 210 5.68 6.20 -8.02
CA ASN A 210 4.73 6.65 -7.01
C ASN A 210 4.97 8.12 -6.60
N PHE A 211 6.22 8.58 -6.56
CA PHE A 211 6.54 9.99 -6.35
C PHE A 211 5.98 10.86 -7.47
N ALA A 212 6.21 10.48 -8.74
CA ALA A 212 5.68 11.20 -9.89
C ALA A 212 4.15 11.29 -9.83
N ARG A 213 3.47 10.17 -9.62
CA ARG A 213 2.00 10.17 -9.47
C ARG A 213 1.52 11.04 -8.33
N SER A 214 2.13 10.90 -7.16
CA SER A 214 1.71 11.64 -5.96
C SER A 214 1.84 13.14 -6.21
N TRP A 215 2.91 13.58 -6.88
CA TRP A 215 3.08 14.97 -7.28
C TRP A 215 1.89 15.52 -8.05
N THR A 216 1.50 14.89 -9.17
CA THR A 216 0.37 15.41 -9.97
C THR A 216 -0.98 15.18 -9.29
N PHE A 217 -1.16 14.09 -8.55
CA PHE A 217 -2.38 13.86 -7.80
C PHE A 217 -2.66 14.99 -6.80
N TYR A 218 -1.67 15.35 -5.98
CA TYR A 218 -1.83 16.45 -5.01
C TYR A 218 -1.93 17.81 -5.69
N LEU A 219 -1.14 18.05 -6.75
CA LEU A 219 -1.24 19.26 -7.57
C LEU A 219 -2.68 19.50 -7.99
N LEU A 220 -3.33 18.51 -8.60
CA LEU A 220 -4.69 18.67 -9.09
C LEU A 220 -5.71 18.72 -7.95
N LEU A 221 -5.59 17.86 -6.95
CA LEU A 221 -6.53 17.84 -5.83
C LEU A 221 -6.62 19.21 -5.12
N GLN A 222 -5.49 19.89 -4.92
CA GLN A 222 -5.43 21.15 -4.18
C GLN A 222 -5.61 22.37 -5.09
N ASN A 223 -5.03 22.34 -6.29
CA ASN A 223 -4.85 23.55 -7.11
C ASN A 223 -5.76 23.60 -8.35
N GLN A 224 -6.52 22.54 -8.66
CA GLN A 224 -7.38 22.50 -9.85
C GLN A 224 -8.44 23.60 -9.85
N LEU A 225 -9.13 23.82 -8.73
CA LEU A 225 -10.14 24.88 -8.64
C LEU A 225 -9.52 26.28 -8.77
N THR A 226 -8.34 26.47 -8.18
CA THR A 226 -7.58 27.73 -8.28
C THR A 226 -7.17 28.00 -9.72
N TYR A 227 -6.66 27.00 -10.44
CA TYR A 227 -6.34 27.11 -11.85
C TYR A 227 -7.56 27.48 -12.71
N MET A 228 -8.68 26.78 -12.53
CA MET A 228 -9.92 27.06 -13.26
C MET A 228 -10.44 28.48 -13.00
N ARG A 229 -10.26 29.00 -11.79
CA ARG A 229 -10.66 30.36 -11.43
C ARG A 229 -9.72 31.41 -12.02
N GLU A 230 -8.41 31.24 -11.85
CA GLU A 230 -7.41 32.28 -12.13
C GLU A 230 -6.97 32.34 -13.60
N VAL A 231 -6.97 31.20 -14.30
CA VAL A 231 -6.55 31.12 -15.70
C VAL A 231 -7.76 31.04 -16.62
N LEU A 232 -8.72 30.17 -16.31
CA LEU A 232 -9.89 29.93 -17.17
C LEU A 232 -11.06 30.88 -16.88
N ASN A 233 -10.95 31.77 -15.88
CA ASN A 233 -11.99 32.71 -15.46
C ASN A 233 -13.37 32.06 -15.20
N MET A 234 -13.40 30.79 -14.81
CA MET A 234 -14.64 30.06 -14.60
C MET A 234 -15.25 30.37 -13.24
N ALA A 235 -16.55 30.71 -13.20
CA ALA A 235 -17.26 30.98 -11.97
C ALA A 235 -17.37 29.70 -11.11
N ILE A 236 -16.83 29.76 -9.90
CA ILE A 236 -16.68 28.63 -8.94
C ILE A 236 -17.98 27.84 -8.75
N ASN A 237 -19.14 28.50 -8.78
CA ASN A 237 -20.44 27.87 -8.58
C ASN A 237 -20.83 26.83 -9.66
N ASN A 238 -20.37 26.99 -10.91
CA ASN A 238 -20.54 25.99 -11.97
C ASN A 238 -19.32 25.07 -12.12
N SER A 239 -18.17 25.46 -11.56
CA SER A 239 -16.90 24.72 -11.67
C SER A 239 -16.86 23.43 -10.84
N GLY A 240 -17.73 23.27 -9.83
CA GLY A 240 -17.73 22.06 -8.98
C GLY A 240 -18.03 20.77 -9.75
N LEU A 241 -19.04 20.79 -10.63
CA LEU A 241 -19.37 19.64 -11.49
C LEU A 241 -18.27 19.35 -12.50
N ILE A 242 -17.71 20.40 -13.10
CA ILE A 242 -16.61 20.29 -14.08
C ILE A 242 -15.34 19.77 -13.41
N ALA A 243 -15.10 20.15 -12.16
CA ALA A 243 -13.96 19.68 -11.39
C ALA A 243 -14.09 18.21 -10.95
N ALA A 244 -15.31 17.67 -10.85
CA ALA A 244 -15.54 16.27 -10.54
C ALA A 244 -15.28 15.34 -11.75
N LEU A 245 -15.40 15.85 -12.99
CA LEU A 245 -15.26 15.05 -14.21
C LEU A 245 -13.89 14.35 -14.35
N PRO A 246 -12.73 15.02 -14.16
CA PRO A 246 -11.43 14.36 -14.22
C PRO A 246 -11.33 13.15 -13.28
N HIS A 247 -11.80 13.29 -12.03
CA HIS A 247 -11.76 12.20 -11.05
C HIS A 247 -12.74 11.06 -11.38
N ALA A 248 -13.91 11.38 -11.94
CA ALA A 248 -14.86 10.37 -12.40
C ALA A 248 -14.27 9.54 -13.56
N VAL A 249 -13.67 10.21 -14.56
CA VAL A 249 -13.01 9.54 -15.69
C VAL A 249 -11.82 8.70 -15.21
N MET A 250 -11.03 9.19 -14.25
CA MET A 250 -9.97 8.42 -13.62
C MET A 250 -10.49 7.15 -12.95
N GLY A 251 -11.58 7.22 -12.18
CA GLY A 251 -12.18 6.04 -11.57
C GLY A 251 -12.57 4.97 -12.60
N LEU A 252 -13.16 5.38 -13.72
CA LEU A 252 -13.50 4.47 -14.82
C LEU A 252 -12.24 3.89 -15.50
N ALA A 253 -11.22 4.71 -15.72
CA ALA A 253 -9.95 4.28 -16.31
C ALA A 253 -9.19 3.31 -15.39
N VAL A 254 -9.22 3.50 -14.06
CA VAL A 254 -8.62 2.58 -13.08
C VAL A 254 -9.31 1.22 -13.12
N LEU A 255 -10.65 1.20 -13.13
CA LEU A 255 -11.41 -0.05 -13.23
C LEU A 255 -11.13 -0.76 -14.56
N GLY A 256 -11.30 -0.06 -15.69
CA GLY A 256 -11.06 -0.62 -17.02
C GLY A 256 -9.62 -1.09 -17.20
N GLY A 257 -8.66 -0.31 -16.70
CA GLY A 257 -7.23 -0.63 -16.75
C GLY A 257 -6.86 -1.88 -15.97
N GLY A 258 -7.47 -2.12 -14.80
CA GLY A 258 -7.25 -3.35 -14.03
C GLY A 258 -7.81 -4.59 -14.71
N GLN A 259 -9.04 -4.52 -15.23
CA GLN A 259 -9.68 -5.63 -15.96
C GLN A 259 -8.89 -5.98 -17.23
N LEU A 260 -8.48 -4.95 -17.99
CA LEU A 260 -7.71 -5.15 -19.22
C LEU A 260 -6.31 -5.70 -18.92
N ALA A 261 -5.66 -5.24 -17.85
CA ALA A 261 -4.35 -5.75 -17.45
C ALA A 261 -4.40 -7.25 -17.13
N ASP A 262 -5.41 -7.70 -16.39
CA ASP A 262 -5.56 -9.12 -16.08
C ASP A 262 -6.01 -9.93 -17.30
N TYR A 263 -6.88 -9.40 -18.16
CA TYR A 263 -7.25 -10.05 -19.43
C TYR A 263 -6.03 -10.33 -20.32
N LEU A 264 -5.14 -9.35 -20.47
CA LEU A 264 -3.92 -9.49 -21.29
C LEU A 264 -2.95 -10.52 -20.70
N ARG A 265 -2.90 -10.65 -19.37
CA ARG A 265 -2.06 -11.64 -18.67
C ARG A 265 -2.68 -13.04 -18.70
N SER A 266 -3.98 -13.16 -18.44
CA SER A 266 -4.69 -14.45 -18.37
C SER A 266 -4.73 -15.15 -19.73
N HIS A 267 -4.82 -14.38 -20.83
CA HIS A 267 -4.75 -14.89 -22.20
C HIS A 267 -3.32 -15.02 -22.74
N GLN A 268 -2.31 -14.81 -21.89
CA GLN A 268 -0.89 -14.92 -22.26
C GLN A 268 -0.47 -14.04 -23.45
N ILE A 269 -1.17 -12.93 -23.67
CA ILE A 269 -0.88 -11.98 -24.77
C ILE A 269 0.40 -11.19 -24.45
N LEU A 270 0.58 -10.82 -23.17
CA LEU A 270 1.74 -10.08 -22.68
C LEU A 270 2.21 -10.64 -21.34
N SER A 271 3.52 -10.59 -21.10
CA SER A 271 4.10 -10.94 -19.80
C SER A 271 3.71 -9.93 -18.71
N THR A 272 3.79 -10.33 -17.43
CA THR A 272 3.51 -9.42 -16.30
C THR A 272 4.31 -8.14 -16.41
N THR A 273 5.63 -8.22 -16.65
CA THR A 273 6.50 -7.05 -16.84
C THR A 273 6.04 -6.16 -17.99
N ALA A 274 5.69 -6.74 -19.14
CA ALA A 274 5.24 -5.99 -20.30
C ALA A 274 3.91 -5.26 -20.03
N VAL A 275 2.96 -5.92 -19.36
CA VAL A 275 1.69 -5.32 -18.93
C VAL A 275 1.94 -4.18 -17.95
N ARG A 276 2.74 -4.39 -16.89
CA ARG A 276 3.05 -3.33 -15.92
C ARG A 276 3.72 -2.13 -16.57
N LYS A 277 4.63 -2.35 -17.53
CA LYS A 277 5.27 -1.27 -18.29
C LYS A 277 4.28 -0.57 -19.22
N LEU A 278 3.44 -1.31 -19.96
CA LEU A 278 2.46 -0.73 -20.87
C LEU A 278 1.49 0.21 -20.14
N PHE A 279 0.87 -0.26 -19.06
CA PHE A 279 -0.11 0.53 -18.31
C PHE A 279 0.53 1.72 -17.58
N ASN A 280 1.71 1.54 -16.98
CA ASN A 280 2.38 2.65 -16.30
C ASN A 280 2.93 3.69 -17.29
N CYS A 281 3.67 3.25 -18.30
CA CYS A 281 4.27 4.16 -19.29
C CYS A 281 3.21 4.81 -20.19
N GLY A 282 2.17 4.07 -20.56
CA GLY A 282 1.03 4.61 -21.32
C GLY A 282 0.24 5.62 -20.50
N GLY A 283 -0.08 5.30 -19.24
CA GLY A 283 -0.84 6.19 -18.36
C GLY A 283 -0.09 7.49 -18.03
N PHE A 284 1.13 7.38 -17.50
CA PHE A 284 1.94 8.56 -17.19
C PHE A 284 2.42 9.31 -18.43
N GLY A 285 2.68 8.62 -19.55
CA GLY A 285 3.04 9.25 -20.81
C GLY A 285 1.89 10.08 -21.36
N GLY A 286 0.67 9.53 -21.34
CA GLY A 286 -0.55 10.26 -21.68
C GLY A 286 -0.77 11.47 -20.77
N GLU A 287 -0.66 11.28 -19.46
CA GLU A 287 -0.76 12.35 -18.47
C GLU A 287 0.26 13.47 -18.74
N ALA A 288 1.53 13.13 -18.97
CA ALA A 288 2.59 14.09 -19.26
C ALA A 288 2.32 14.91 -20.52
N LEU A 289 1.86 14.24 -21.60
CA LEU A 289 1.54 14.87 -22.88
C LEU A 289 0.37 15.84 -22.75
N PHE A 290 -0.72 15.41 -22.11
CA PHE A 290 -1.89 16.27 -21.93
C PHE A 290 -1.62 17.42 -20.96
N MET A 291 -0.79 17.24 -19.92
CA MET A 291 -0.33 18.34 -19.07
C MET A 291 0.47 19.39 -19.85
N LEU A 292 1.25 18.95 -20.84
CA LEU A 292 1.97 19.85 -21.75
C LEU A 292 1.00 20.67 -22.61
N VAL A 293 -0.11 20.07 -23.05
CA VAL A 293 -1.20 20.79 -23.74
C VAL A 293 -1.86 21.81 -22.81
N VAL A 294 -2.15 21.44 -21.56
CA VAL A 294 -2.72 22.36 -20.54
C VAL A 294 -1.77 23.54 -20.28
N ALA A 295 -0.45 23.31 -20.30
CA ALA A 295 0.55 24.35 -20.06
C ALA A 295 0.56 25.45 -21.14
N TYR A 296 0.27 25.12 -22.40
CA TYR A 296 0.41 26.06 -23.53
C TYR A 296 -0.90 26.45 -24.21
N THR A 297 -2.01 25.79 -23.88
CA THR A 297 -3.30 26.14 -24.46
C THR A 297 -3.78 27.50 -23.98
N LYS A 298 -4.39 28.27 -24.90
CA LYS A 298 -5.08 29.54 -24.62
C LYS A 298 -6.61 29.40 -24.64
N SER A 299 -7.11 28.22 -25.01
CA SER A 299 -8.53 27.94 -25.07
C SER A 299 -8.98 27.20 -23.81
N ASP A 300 -10.00 27.73 -23.15
CA ASP A 300 -10.54 27.17 -21.91
C ASP A 300 -11.12 25.76 -22.11
N ILE A 301 -11.83 25.56 -23.22
CA ILE A 301 -12.42 24.26 -23.56
C ILE A 301 -11.31 23.21 -23.75
N THR A 302 -10.25 23.57 -24.48
CA THR A 302 -9.11 22.69 -24.69
C THR A 302 -8.37 22.39 -23.39
N ALA A 303 -8.21 23.38 -22.48
CA ALA A 303 -7.61 23.17 -21.16
C ALA A 303 -8.42 22.17 -20.32
N VAL A 304 -9.73 22.35 -20.22
CA VAL A 304 -10.60 21.44 -19.46
C VAL A 304 -10.58 20.03 -20.06
N PHE A 305 -10.69 19.91 -21.38
CA PHE A 305 -10.68 18.62 -22.06
C PHE A 305 -9.33 17.90 -21.90
N ALA A 306 -8.21 18.61 -22.09
CA ALA A 306 -6.88 18.07 -21.87
C ALA A 306 -6.66 17.67 -20.41
N LEU A 307 -7.18 18.43 -19.45
CA LEU A 307 -7.11 18.08 -18.03
C LEU A 307 -7.87 16.78 -17.72
N ILE A 308 -9.08 16.62 -18.26
CA ILE A 308 -9.86 15.38 -18.11
C ILE A 308 -9.09 14.19 -18.69
N LEU A 309 -8.50 14.34 -19.89
CA LEU A 309 -7.69 13.29 -20.51
C LEU A 309 -6.40 13.00 -19.76
N ALA A 310 -5.74 14.00 -19.18
CA ALA A 310 -4.53 13.82 -18.39
C ALA A 310 -4.82 12.95 -17.16
N VAL A 311 -5.84 13.31 -16.40
CA VAL A 311 -6.25 12.62 -15.17
C VAL A 311 -6.84 11.24 -15.48
N GLY A 312 -7.62 11.12 -16.56
CA GLY A 312 -8.11 9.85 -17.06
C GLY A 312 -6.97 8.90 -17.44
N SER A 313 -5.95 9.39 -18.15
CA SER A 313 -4.77 8.61 -18.52
C SER A 313 -3.98 8.13 -17.29
N SER A 314 -3.85 9.00 -16.27
CA SER A 314 -3.23 8.64 -14.98
C SER A 314 -3.90 7.44 -14.32
N GLY A 315 -5.21 7.25 -14.52
CA GLY A 315 -5.94 6.11 -14.00
C GLY A 315 -5.38 4.75 -14.44
N PHE A 316 -4.91 4.65 -15.69
CA PHE A 316 -4.26 3.42 -16.19
C PHE A 316 -2.95 3.10 -15.45
N ALA A 317 -2.24 4.10 -14.93
CA ALA A 317 -0.99 3.85 -14.21
C ALA A 317 -1.20 3.10 -12.88
N ILE A 318 -2.41 3.17 -12.29
CA ILE A 318 -2.73 2.43 -11.06
C ILE A 318 -2.69 0.92 -11.27
N SER A 319 -3.10 0.40 -12.44
CA SER A 319 -2.94 -1.02 -12.77
C SER A 319 -1.49 -1.38 -13.15
N GLY A 320 -0.63 -0.38 -13.35
CA GLY A 320 0.80 -0.53 -13.59
C GLY A 320 1.61 -0.63 -12.30
N PHE A 321 2.09 0.49 -11.77
CA PHE A 321 3.08 0.48 -10.67
C PHE A 321 2.50 0.03 -9.32
N ASN A 322 1.22 0.33 -9.05
CA ASN A 322 0.65 0.16 -7.71
C ASN A 322 0.50 -1.33 -7.34
N VAL A 323 0.14 -2.17 -8.32
CA VAL A 323 0.05 -3.63 -8.16
C VAL A 323 1.43 -4.29 -8.16
N ASN A 324 2.45 -3.63 -8.73
CA ASN A 324 3.77 -4.23 -8.96
C ASN A 324 4.49 -4.65 -7.66
N HIS A 325 4.18 -4.03 -6.52
CA HIS A 325 4.69 -4.45 -5.20
C HIS A 325 4.40 -5.92 -4.90
N LEU A 326 3.21 -6.40 -5.27
CA LEU A 326 2.77 -7.78 -5.07
C LEU A 326 3.45 -8.73 -6.06
N ASP A 327 3.83 -8.26 -7.24
CA ASP A 327 4.45 -9.09 -8.28
C ASP A 327 5.93 -9.34 -7.97
N ILE A 328 6.66 -8.31 -7.51
CA ILE A 328 8.10 -8.44 -7.22
C ILE A 328 8.41 -9.15 -5.91
N ALA A 329 7.59 -8.97 -4.87
CA ALA A 329 7.81 -9.58 -3.57
C ALA A 329 6.52 -9.65 -2.72
N PRO A 330 5.63 -10.64 -2.96
CA PRO A 330 4.37 -10.78 -2.23
C PRO A 330 4.53 -10.79 -0.70
N ARG A 331 5.58 -11.44 -0.17
CA ARG A 331 5.88 -11.53 1.27
C ARG A 331 6.14 -10.17 1.91
N TYR A 332 6.82 -9.29 1.16
CA TYR A 332 7.25 -7.97 1.63
C TYR A 332 6.42 -6.82 1.02
N ALA A 333 5.33 -7.12 0.31
CA ALA A 333 4.55 -6.13 -0.45
C ALA A 333 4.04 -4.96 0.41
N ALA A 334 3.59 -5.24 1.64
CA ALA A 334 3.15 -4.21 2.57
C ALA A 334 4.30 -3.25 2.96
N ILE A 335 5.51 -3.78 3.17
CA ILE A 335 6.70 -2.99 3.49
C ILE A 335 7.09 -2.12 2.30
N LEU A 336 7.14 -2.70 1.10
CA LEU A 336 7.47 -1.97 -0.13
C LEU A 336 6.45 -0.85 -0.43
N MET A 337 5.16 -1.12 -0.23
CA MET A 337 4.11 -0.11 -0.34
C MET A 337 4.29 1.00 0.70
N GLY A 338 4.66 0.68 1.94
CA GLY A 338 4.97 1.67 2.98
C GLY A 338 6.13 2.59 2.57
N PHE A 339 7.21 2.04 2.02
CA PHE A 339 8.33 2.85 1.51
C PHE A 339 7.95 3.73 0.33
N SER A 340 7.32 3.14 -0.69
CA SER A 340 6.96 3.88 -1.91
C SER A 340 5.93 4.97 -1.60
N ASN A 341 4.94 4.69 -0.75
CA ASN A 341 3.90 5.63 -0.36
C ASN A 341 4.39 6.70 0.63
N GLY A 342 5.32 6.35 1.52
CA GLY A 342 6.01 7.32 2.37
C GLY A 342 6.74 8.37 1.53
N ILE A 343 7.56 7.95 0.57
CA ILE A 343 8.26 8.87 -0.33
C ILE A 343 7.26 9.63 -1.24
N GLY A 344 6.21 8.97 -1.72
CA GLY A 344 5.14 9.62 -2.48
C GLY A 344 4.44 10.75 -1.71
N THR A 345 4.23 10.55 -0.40
CA THR A 345 3.61 11.57 0.47
C THR A 345 4.48 12.83 0.60
N LEU A 346 5.82 12.72 0.53
CA LEU A 346 6.71 13.88 0.50
C LEU A 346 6.44 14.78 -0.71
N ALA A 347 6.01 14.20 -1.85
CA ALA A 347 5.57 14.99 -3.00
C ALA A 347 4.35 15.85 -2.66
N GLY A 348 3.41 15.32 -1.87
CA GLY A 348 2.22 16.05 -1.42
C GLY A 348 2.51 17.19 -0.46
N LEU A 349 3.54 17.04 0.38
CA LEU A 349 3.99 18.12 1.26
C LEU A 349 4.72 19.21 0.48
N THR A 350 5.53 18.84 -0.52
CA THR A 350 6.39 19.78 -1.26
C THR A 350 5.69 20.48 -2.42
N CYS A 351 4.72 19.82 -3.06
CA CYS A 351 4.01 20.33 -4.23
C CYS A 351 3.30 21.68 -4.00
N PRO A 352 2.54 21.89 -2.90
CA PRO A 352 1.91 23.18 -2.60
C PRO A 352 2.92 24.33 -2.53
N PHE A 353 3.99 24.17 -1.75
CA PHE A 353 5.01 25.21 -1.58
C PHE A 353 5.68 25.59 -2.90
N VAL A 354 5.97 24.60 -3.74
CA VAL A 354 6.56 24.84 -5.06
C VAL A 354 5.55 25.54 -5.98
N THR A 355 4.30 25.09 -5.97
CA THR A 355 3.22 25.67 -6.80
C THR A 355 2.96 27.12 -6.43
N GLU A 356 2.76 27.42 -5.14
CA GLU A 356 2.55 28.77 -4.61
C GLU A 356 3.69 29.72 -5.01
N LYS A 357 4.94 29.28 -4.87
CA LYS A 357 6.12 30.08 -5.26
C LYS A 357 6.16 30.36 -6.77
N LEU A 358 5.73 29.42 -7.60
CA LEU A 358 5.72 29.56 -9.05
C LEU A 358 4.60 30.50 -9.53
N ILE A 359 3.43 30.47 -8.88
CA ILE A 359 2.27 31.31 -9.25
C ILE A 359 2.29 32.69 -8.58
N ALA A 360 3.16 32.94 -7.59
CA ALA A 360 3.25 34.21 -6.86
C ALA A 360 3.42 35.46 -7.73
N ARG A 361 3.96 35.32 -8.95
CA ARG A 361 4.16 36.44 -9.90
C ARG A 361 3.03 36.61 -10.92
N GLY A 362 1.94 35.85 -10.79
CA GLY A 362 0.73 35.95 -11.60
C GLY A 362 0.42 34.71 -12.44
N PRO A 363 -0.66 34.75 -13.24
CA PRO A 363 -1.23 33.56 -13.91
C PRO A 363 -0.30 32.84 -14.90
N ARG A 364 0.72 33.52 -15.44
CA ARG A 364 1.75 32.86 -16.27
C ARG A 364 2.61 31.85 -15.50
N GLY A 365 2.56 31.86 -14.17
CA GLY A 365 3.21 30.86 -13.33
C GLY A 365 2.66 29.45 -13.55
N TRP A 366 1.39 29.31 -13.93
CA TRP A 366 0.75 28.01 -14.16
C TRP A 366 1.38 27.23 -15.31
N GLU A 367 1.86 27.91 -16.36
CA GLU A 367 2.62 27.26 -17.45
C GLU A 367 3.82 26.50 -16.90
N LYS A 368 4.58 27.10 -15.96
CA LYS A 368 5.74 26.48 -15.33
C LYS A 368 5.37 25.32 -14.42
N VAL A 369 4.23 25.42 -13.72
CA VAL A 369 3.72 24.37 -12.84
C VAL A 369 3.40 23.11 -13.64
N PHE A 370 2.67 23.24 -14.75
CA PHE A 370 2.33 22.10 -15.60
C PHE A 370 3.54 21.55 -16.38
N LEU A 371 4.48 22.40 -16.79
CA LEU A 371 5.74 21.95 -17.38
C LEU A 371 6.58 21.13 -16.40
N LEU A 372 6.67 21.57 -15.14
CA LEU A 372 7.35 20.82 -14.09
C LEU A 372 6.67 19.46 -13.84
N ALA A 373 5.34 19.44 -13.74
CA ALA A 373 4.58 18.21 -13.58
C ALA A 373 4.80 17.23 -14.74
N SER A 374 4.78 17.74 -15.98
CA SER A 374 5.05 16.95 -17.19
C SER A 374 6.48 16.40 -17.21
N LEU A 375 7.48 17.22 -16.84
CA LEU A 375 8.88 16.79 -16.73
C LEU A 375 9.04 15.65 -15.72
N ILE A 376 8.45 15.79 -14.53
CA ILE A 376 8.46 14.75 -13.48
C ILE A 376 7.86 13.45 -14.01
N HIS A 377 6.76 13.52 -14.76
CA HIS A 377 6.12 12.34 -15.35
C HIS A 377 6.96 11.68 -16.44
N PHE A 378 7.57 12.45 -17.35
CA PHE A 378 8.47 11.88 -18.35
C PHE A 378 9.71 11.23 -17.73
N THR A 379 10.29 11.84 -16.70
CA THR A 379 11.39 11.23 -15.94
C THR A 379 10.93 9.93 -15.27
N GLY A 380 9.76 9.94 -14.64
CA GLY A 380 9.16 8.77 -14.00
C GLY A 380 8.90 7.62 -14.99
N VAL A 381 8.30 7.93 -16.15
CA VAL A 381 8.07 6.98 -17.25
C VAL A 381 9.38 6.38 -17.73
N THR A 382 10.37 7.22 -18.02
CA THR A 382 11.65 6.76 -18.58
C THR A 382 12.36 5.83 -17.60
N PHE A 383 12.41 6.21 -16.32
CA PHE A 383 13.03 5.41 -15.29
C PHE A 383 12.29 4.07 -15.07
N TYR A 384 10.96 4.09 -15.04
CA TYR A 384 10.14 2.89 -14.89
C TYR A 384 10.25 1.96 -16.11
N ALA A 385 10.24 2.50 -17.32
CA ALA A 385 10.37 1.72 -18.55
C ALA A 385 11.69 0.92 -18.59
N ILE A 386 12.78 1.51 -18.09
CA ILE A 386 14.10 0.89 -18.06
C ILE A 386 14.19 -0.15 -16.94
N TYR A 387 13.83 0.22 -15.70
CA TYR A 387 14.19 -0.56 -14.50
C TYR A 387 13.07 -1.40 -13.89
N ALA A 388 11.81 -1.24 -14.31
CA ALA A 388 10.73 -2.04 -13.76
C ALA A 388 10.83 -3.52 -14.18
N SER A 389 10.56 -4.40 -13.23
CA SER A 389 10.30 -5.83 -13.43
C SER A 389 8.96 -6.18 -12.80
N GLY A 390 8.27 -7.17 -13.36
CA GLY A 390 7.10 -7.82 -12.78
C GLY A 390 7.36 -9.31 -12.47
N GLU A 391 8.63 -9.70 -12.38
CA GLU A 391 9.07 -11.04 -11.97
C GLU A 391 9.46 -11.04 -10.49
N LEU A 392 9.23 -12.19 -9.84
CA LEU A 392 9.60 -12.42 -8.45
C LEU A 392 11.12 -12.19 -8.27
N GLN A 393 11.49 -11.42 -7.26
CA GLN A 393 12.89 -11.12 -6.98
C GLN A 393 13.52 -12.21 -6.11
N ASP A 394 14.80 -12.52 -6.31
CA ASP A 394 15.52 -13.60 -5.60
C ASP A 394 15.46 -13.46 -4.06
N TRP A 395 15.44 -12.23 -3.55
CA TRP A 395 15.36 -11.95 -2.11
C TRP A 395 13.95 -12.03 -1.54
N ALA A 396 12.93 -12.24 -2.39
CA ALA A 396 11.54 -12.36 -1.97
C ALA A 396 11.19 -13.76 -1.47
N GLU A 397 11.96 -14.78 -1.85
CA GLU A 397 11.78 -16.16 -1.40
C GLU A 397 12.23 -16.34 0.07
N PRO A 398 11.55 -17.21 0.84
CA PRO A 398 12.05 -17.60 2.16
C PRO A 398 13.39 -18.31 2.00
N LYS A 399 14.33 -18.06 2.92
CA LYS A 399 15.55 -18.86 2.99
C LYS A 399 15.21 -20.29 3.41
N ASP A 400 15.97 -21.27 2.95
CA ASP A 400 15.78 -22.71 3.25
C ASP A 400 15.63 -23.01 4.76
N GLU A 401 16.22 -22.19 5.62
CA GLU A 401 16.15 -22.31 7.09
C GLU A 401 14.76 -21.94 7.68
N GLU A 402 13.91 -21.23 6.93
CA GLU A 402 12.56 -20.83 7.33
C GLU A 402 11.46 -21.68 6.68
N GLU A 403 11.81 -22.70 5.89
CA GLU A 403 10.83 -23.63 5.34
C GLU A 403 10.22 -24.51 6.45
N PRO A 404 8.90 -24.75 6.45
CA PRO A 404 8.29 -25.67 7.40
C PRO A 404 8.93 -27.06 7.25
N TRP A 405 9.36 -27.63 8.38
CA TRP A 405 10.11 -28.90 8.47
C TRP A 405 9.48 -30.05 7.66
N PHE A 406 8.16 -30.01 7.46
CA PHE A 406 7.38 -31.00 6.73
C PHE A 406 7.79 -31.16 5.26
N HIS A 407 8.40 -30.14 4.63
CA HIS A 407 8.83 -30.25 3.23
C HIS A 407 10.02 -31.21 3.08
N ASN A 408 10.93 -31.22 4.07
CA ASN A 408 12.10 -32.08 4.05
C ASN A 408 11.78 -33.56 4.25
N ASN A 409 10.67 -33.90 4.92
CA ASN A 409 10.34 -35.30 5.20
C ASN A 409 9.52 -36.00 4.11
N ILE A 410 8.78 -35.26 3.29
CA ILE A 410 8.10 -35.84 2.12
C ILE A 410 9.15 -36.19 1.05
N CYS A 411 10.13 -35.31 0.82
CA CYS A 411 11.20 -35.56 -0.15
C CYS A 411 12.31 -36.50 0.33
N LYS A 412 12.54 -36.65 1.64
CA LYS A 412 13.53 -37.62 2.17
C LYS A 412 12.98 -39.02 2.43
N SER A 413 11.66 -39.22 2.40
CA SER A 413 11.08 -40.55 2.64
C SER A 413 11.29 -41.55 1.48
N ASN A 414 11.80 -41.11 0.32
CA ASN A 414 11.97 -41.96 -0.87
C ASN A 414 13.41 -42.11 -1.39
N THR A 415 14.43 -41.87 -0.58
CA THR A 415 15.82 -42.19 -0.96
C THR A 415 16.49 -43.08 0.07
N ASN A 416 16.15 -44.37 0.05
CA ASN A 416 17.06 -45.41 0.51
C ASN A 416 18.19 -45.57 -0.54
N PRO A 417 19.47 -45.37 -0.18
CA PRO A 417 20.57 -45.72 -1.06
C PRO A 417 20.87 -47.22 -0.85
N GLY A 418 20.30 -48.07 -1.70
CA GLY A 418 20.57 -49.51 -1.63
C GLY A 418 20.02 -50.26 -2.84
N ASN A 419 20.94 -50.74 -3.68
CA ASN A 419 20.86 -51.87 -4.61
C ASN A 419 19.46 -52.35 -5.06
N ASP A 420 19.14 -52.24 -6.36
CA ASP A 420 19.02 -53.42 -7.23
C ASP A 420 18.69 -53.07 -8.68
N TYR A 421 19.32 -53.82 -9.60
CA TYR A 421 18.95 -53.91 -11.01
C TYR A 421 17.65 -54.71 -11.15
N GLY A 422 16.60 -54.16 -11.76
CA GLY A 422 15.39 -54.95 -12.04
C GLY A 422 14.23 -54.17 -12.64
N THR A 423 13.59 -54.78 -13.63
CA THR A 423 12.49 -54.27 -14.48
C THR A 423 11.21 -53.88 -13.73
N VAL A 424 10.60 -52.76 -14.12
CA VAL A 424 9.29 -52.30 -13.64
C VAL A 424 8.17 -53.18 -14.22
N ASN A 425 7.34 -53.75 -13.34
CA ASN A 425 6.08 -54.43 -13.71
C ASN A 425 4.90 -53.51 -13.33
N PRO A 426 3.92 -53.25 -14.21
CA PRO A 426 2.85 -52.28 -13.96
C PRO A 426 1.64 -52.97 -13.33
N GLU A 427 1.69 -53.32 -12.04
CA GLU A 427 0.53 -53.87 -11.32
C GLU A 427 0.70 -53.66 -9.80
N GLN A 428 0.62 -52.40 -9.36
CA GLN A 428 0.36 -52.05 -7.95
C GLN A 428 0.02 -50.55 -7.87
N GLN A 429 -1.15 -50.22 -8.41
CA GLN A 429 -1.76 -48.90 -8.26
C GLN A 429 -3.12 -49.06 -7.60
N GLN A 430 -3.15 -49.51 -6.34
CA GLN A 430 -4.35 -49.40 -5.52
C GLN A 430 -4.08 -49.59 -4.02
N ASN A 431 -4.60 -48.63 -3.24
CA ASN A 431 -4.84 -48.64 -1.80
C ASN A 431 -3.77 -48.06 -0.86
N ASP A 432 -3.48 -46.76 -1.00
CA ASP A 432 -3.13 -45.95 0.17
C ASP A 432 -4.33 -45.06 0.55
N PRO A 433 -4.81 -45.08 1.81
CA PRO A 433 -5.92 -44.23 2.24
C PRO A 433 -5.47 -42.77 2.36
N ILE A 434 -6.34 -41.86 1.92
CA ILE A 434 -6.19 -40.40 2.05
C ILE A 434 -6.18 -40.05 3.55
N PRO A 435 -5.22 -39.25 4.07
CA PRO A 435 -5.19 -38.91 5.49
C PRO A 435 -6.34 -37.97 5.89
N ASP A 436 -7.01 -38.30 6.99
CA ASP A 436 -8.11 -37.53 7.59
C ASP A 436 -7.56 -36.28 8.31
N PHE A 437 -7.87 -35.10 7.78
CA PHE A 437 -7.36 -33.81 8.26
C PHE A 437 -7.87 -33.41 9.65
N ASN A 438 -8.89 -34.07 10.18
CA ASN A 438 -9.48 -33.72 11.48
C ASN A 438 -8.69 -34.25 12.69
N MET A 439 -7.77 -35.21 12.52
CA MET A 439 -6.94 -35.73 13.62
C MET A 439 -5.71 -34.85 13.94
N ILE A 440 -5.31 -33.97 13.03
CA ILE A 440 -4.02 -33.25 13.09
C ILE A 440 -4.01 -32.10 14.11
N TRP A 441 -5.19 -31.60 14.52
CA TRP A 441 -5.28 -30.40 15.38
C TRP A 441 -5.44 -30.68 16.87
N ASN A 442 -5.83 -31.89 17.27
CA ASN A 442 -6.09 -32.20 18.69
C ASN A 442 -4.81 -32.38 19.53
N ASP A 443 -3.64 -32.62 18.93
CA ASP A 443 -2.37 -32.78 19.67
C ASP A 443 -1.73 -31.44 20.10
N SER A 444 -2.32 -30.30 19.74
CA SER A 444 -1.88 -28.98 20.22
C SER A 444 -2.42 -28.61 21.61
N ALA A 445 -3.20 -29.50 22.24
CA ALA A 445 -3.77 -29.32 23.57
C ALA A 445 -3.48 -30.51 24.50
N SER A 446 -2.21 -30.84 24.74
CA SER A 446 -1.84 -31.70 25.86
C SER A 446 -0.54 -31.27 26.55
N THR A 447 -0.64 -31.14 27.87
CA THR A 447 0.34 -30.75 28.88
C THR A 447 1.74 -31.35 28.73
N ILE A 448 2.76 -30.49 28.82
CA ILE A 448 4.18 -30.86 28.97
C ILE A 448 4.38 -31.65 30.28
N ASN A 449 4.91 -32.87 30.20
CA ASN A 449 5.30 -33.69 31.35
C ASN A 449 6.77 -33.38 31.74
N PRO A 450 7.11 -33.03 33.00
CA PRO A 450 8.45 -32.52 33.33
C PRO A 450 9.60 -33.54 33.36
N ASN A 451 9.40 -34.79 32.94
CA ASN A 451 10.39 -35.87 33.13
C ASN A 451 11.21 -36.26 31.89
N ASP A 452 11.04 -35.59 30.74
CA ASP A 452 11.76 -35.93 29.50
C ASP A 452 13.06 -35.13 29.27
N MET A 453 13.59 -34.42 30.27
CA MET A 453 14.94 -33.82 30.19
C MET A 453 15.96 -34.67 30.96
N SER A 454 16.35 -35.82 30.42
CA SER A 454 17.65 -36.44 30.76
C SER A 454 18.16 -37.43 29.71
N GLY A 455 19.37 -37.16 29.20
CA GLY A 455 20.20 -38.09 28.39
C GLY A 455 20.41 -37.55 26.97
N SER A 456 21.61 -37.44 26.40
CA SER A 456 22.96 -37.80 26.83
C SER A 456 23.94 -37.19 25.81
N TYR A 457 24.79 -36.25 26.22
CA TYR A 457 25.90 -35.73 25.42
C TYR A 457 27.14 -36.62 25.65
N LYS A 458 27.69 -37.23 24.60
CA LYS A 458 29.02 -37.88 24.61
C LYS A 458 30.03 -36.94 23.93
N PRO A 459 31.22 -36.69 24.50
CA PRO A 459 32.22 -35.78 23.94
C PRO A 459 33.13 -36.50 22.93
N ALA A 460 33.53 -35.77 21.88
CA ALA A 460 34.59 -36.16 20.95
C ALA A 460 35.96 -36.00 21.62
N GLY A 461 36.82 -37.02 21.48
CA GLY A 461 38.18 -37.02 21.99
C GLY A 461 39.16 -36.37 21.03
N ASP A 462 40.11 -35.62 21.61
CA ASP A 462 41.29 -35.07 20.96
C ASP A 462 42.40 -36.14 20.85
N GLU A 463 43.08 -36.17 19.70
CA GLU A 463 44.52 -36.46 19.63
C GLU A 463 45.14 -35.45 18.66
N LEU A 464 46.01 -34.57 19.16
CA LEU A 464 47.25 -34.15 18.51
C LEU A 464 48.09 -33.33 19.51
N ASN A 465 49.13 -33.98 20.02
CA ASN A 465 50.22 -33.40 20.79
C ASN A 465 50.92 -32.28 20.01
N TYR A 466 51.20 -31.14 20.64
CA TYR A 466 52.53 -30.50 20.57
C TYR A 466 52.77 -29.57 21.77
N ASN A 467 53.85 -29.84 22.48
CA ASN A 467 54.43 -29.06 23.57
C ASN A 467 54.80 -27.64 23.13
N HIS A 468 54.45 -26.61 23.91
CA HIS A 468 55.45 -25.71 24.47
C HIS A 468 54.92 -24.82 25.62
N SER A 469 55.67 -24.86 26.71
CA SER A 469 55.76 -23.95 27.85
C SER A 469 55.53 -22.45 27.57
N LYS A 470 54.76 -21.77 28.44
CA LYS A 470 55.26 -20.75 29.39
C LYS A 470 54.15 -20.18 30.27
N ARG A 471 54.47 -20.11 31.57
CA ARG A 471 53.80 -19.40 32.67
C ARG A 471 53.64 -17.91 32.37
N TYR A 472 52.58 -17.27 32.92
CA TYR A 472 52.69 -16.21 33.94
C TYR A 472 51.29 -15.89 34.55
N ASN A 473 51.27 -15.76 35.88
CA ASN A 473 50.21 -15.13 36.71
C ASN A 473 50.04 -13.65 36.30
N THR A 474 48.98 -12.88 36.60
CA THR A 474 48.38 -12.53 37.91
C THR A 474 47.18 -11.59 37.69
N ASN A 475 46.21 -11.64 38.63
CA ASN A 475 45.35 -10.56 39.17
C ASN A 475 44.41 -9.78 38.24
N ASN A 476 43.09 -9.85 38.45
CA ASN A 476 42.28 -9.15 39.47
C ASN A 476 42.28 -7.61 39.35
N ASN A 477 41.06 -7.13 39.10
CA ASN A 477 40.36 -6.03 39.80
C ASN A 477 40.22 -4.63 39.16
N TYR A 478 38.93 -4.25 39.10
CA TYR A 478 38.27 -2.98 39.38
C TYR A 478 38.13 -1.88 38.29
N ASP A 479 36.83 -1.62 38.03
CA ASP A 479 36.09 -0.35 38.09
C ASP A 479 36.30 0.80 37.09
N ASP A 480 35.13 1.14 36.52
CA ASP A 480 34.49 2.45 36.39
C ASP A 480 35.10 3.59 35.58
N GLY A 481 34.21 4.15 34.75
CA GLY A 481 34.05 5.60 34.58
C GLY A 481 34.47 6.14 33.22
N TRP A 482 33.49 6.36 32.32
CA TRP A 482 32.87 7.66 32.00
C TRP A 482 32.12 7.59 30.68
#